data_AF-A0AA88LBQ7-F1
#
_entry.id   AF-A0AA88LBQ7-F1
#
_cell.length_a   1.000
_cell.length_b   1.000
_cell.length_c   1.000
_cell.angle_alpha   90.00
_cell.angle_beta   90.00
_cell.angle_gamma   90.00
#
_symmetry.space_group_name_H-M   'P 1'
#
loop_
_entity.id
_entity.type
_entity.pdbx_description
1 polymer ?
#
loop_
_entity_poly.entity_id
_entity_poly.type
_entity_poly.pdbx_seq_one_letter_code
_entity_poly.pdbx_strand_id
1 'polypeptide(L)'
;MVNVMGGKDSGVFKYFKVLILQGLIAARKHYERLLTNVEIMTLAGELQCSRSGAASVGALRNRFMIGVTDSELQNYVESMVESNLCSLSTRLYDGFQYFTNGIL
;
A
#
# COMPACT_ATOMS: atom_id res chain seq x y z
N MET A 1 -12.75 5.79 6.14
CA MET A 1 -12.67 4.32 5.90
C MET A 1 -12.60 3.49 7.19
N VAL A 2 -11.71 3.81 8.14
CA VAL A 2 -11.57 3.05 9.41
C VAL A 2 -12.89 3.00 10.20
N ASN A 3 -13.65 4.09 10.22
CA ASN A 3 -14.98 4.16 10.85
C ASN A 3 -15.96 3.15 10.23
N VAL A 4 -15.94 2.96 8.90
CA VAL A 4 -16.78 1.98 8.19
C VAL A 4 -16.45 0.54 8.64
N MET A 5 -15.19 0.29 8.98
CA MET A 5 -14.75 -0.99 9.56
C MET A 5 -15.05 -1.11 11.06
N GLY A 6 -15.76 -0.16 11.68
CA GLY A 6 -16.09 -0.17 13.11
C GLY A 6 -15.02 0.43 14.02
N GLY A 7 -14.07 1.19 13.47
CA GLY A 7 -13.01 1.86 14.21
C GLY A 7 -11.73 1.03 14.36
N LYS A 8 -10.68 1.66 14.88
CA LYS A 8 -9.33 1.08 15.00
C LYS A 8 -9.26 -0.18 15.88
N ASP A 9 -10.15 -0.28 16.87
CA ASP A 9 -10.15 -1.35 17.85
C ASP A 9 -11.02 -2.55 17.41
N SER A 10 -11.75 -2.39 16.30
CA SER A 10 -12.67 -3.40 15.79
C SER A 10 -11.93 -4.65 15.30
N GLY A 11 -12.61 -5.80 15.41
CA GLY A 11 -12.12 -7.05 14.84
C GLY A 11 -11.94 -6.98 13.32
N VAL A 12 -12.80 -6.24 12.62
CA VAL A 12 -12.75 -6.09 11.15
C VAL A 12 -11.52 -5.30 10.72
N PHE A 13 -11.19 -4.21 11.42
CA PHE A 13 -9.99 -3.43 11.11
C PHE A 13 -8.71 -4.21 11.41
N LYS A 14 -8.69 -4.97 12.51
CA LYS A 14 -7.59 -5.89 12.81
C LYS A 14 -7.44 -6.97 11.73
N TYR A 15 -8.55 -7.54 11.26
CA TYR A 15 -8.53 -8.51 10.17
C TYR A 15 -8.06 -7.89 8.85
N PHE A 16 -8.43 -6.65 8.56
CA PHE A 16 -7.92 -5.91 7.40
C PHE A 16 -6.38 -5.81 7.41
N LYS A 17 -5.75 -5.54 8.56
CA LYS A 17 -4.29 -5.54 8.68
C LYS A 17 -3.67 -6.91 8.36
N VAL A 18 -4.32 -7.99 8.82
CA VAL A 18 -3.91 -9.37 8.49
C VAL A 18 -3.96 -9.62 6.98
N LEU A 19 -5.04 -9.16 6.31
CA LEU A 19 -5.17 -9.28 4.86
C LEU A 19 -4.09 -8.49 4.10
N ILE A 20 -3.69 -7.31 4.57
CA ILE A 20 -2.55 -6.57 3.98
C ILE A 20 -1.28 -7.42 4.05
N LEU A 21 -0.97 -7.99 5.22
CA LEU A 21 0.22 -8.82 5.40
C LEU A 21 0.18 -10.05 4.48
N GLN A 22 -0.93 -10.77 4.45
CA GLN A 22 -1.12 -11.93 3.58
C GLN A 22 -1.00 -11.57 2.10
N GLY A 23 -1.59 -10.44 1.69
CA GLY A 23 -1.50 -9.93 0.33
C GLY A 23 -0.06 -9.61 -0.06
N LEU A 24 0.72 -9.00 0.83
CA LEU A 24 2.13 -8.69 0.59
C LEU A 24 2.97 -9.97 0.50
N ILE A 25 2.74 -10.95 1.38
CA ILE A 25 3.40 -12.26 1.31
C ILE A 25 3.06 -12.98 0.00
N ALA A 26 1.80 -12.94 -0.44
CA ALA A 26 1.38 -13.53 -1.71
C ALA A 26 2.04 -12.82 -2.91
N ALA A 27 2.09 -11.49 -2.88
CA ALA A 27 2.75 -10.70 -3.93
C ALA A 27 4.27 -10.96 -3.99
N ARG A 28 4.93 -11.13 -2.83
CA ARG A 28 6.35 -11.52 -2.74
C ARG A 28 6.66 -12.81 -3.47
N LYS A 29 5.76 -13.79 -3.51
CA LYS A 29 5.97 -15.05 -4.24
C LYS A 29 6.06 -14.87 -5.75
N HIS A 30 5.53 -13.77 -6.27
CA HIS A 30 5.41 -13.51 -7.71
C HIS A 30 6.08 -12.20 -8.14
N TYR A 31 6.94 -11.62 -7.29
CA TYR A 31 7.48 -10.28 -7.51
C TYR A 31 8.30 -10.15 -8.80
N GLU A 32 9.08 -11.17 -9.19
CA GLU A 32 9.87 -11.15 -10.43
C GLU A 32 8.98 -10.97 -11.65
N ARG A 33 7.88 -11.74 -11.73
CA ARG A 33 6.91 -11.61 -12.83
C ARG A 33 6.26 -10.22 -12.87
N LEU A 34 5.95 -9.66 -11.69
CA LEU A 34 5.39 -8.32 -11.59
C LEU A 34 6.39 -7.25 -12.02
N LEU A 35 7.66 -7.37 -11.63
CA LEU A 35 8.73 -6.47 -12.03
C LEU A 35 8.98 -6.52 -13.54
N THR A 36 9.11 -7.71 -14.12
CA THR A 36 9.31 -7.87 -15.57
C THR A 36 8.17 -7.22 -16.36
N ASN A 37 6.92 -7.40 -15.94
CA ASN A 37 5.79 -6.75 -16.61
C ASN A 37 5.91 -5.22 -16.56
N VAL A 38 6.22 -4.64 -15.40
CA VAL A 38 6.36 -3.19 -15.24
C VAL A 38 7.56 -2.64 -15.99
N GLU A 39 8.65 -3.41 -16.09
CA GLU A 39 9.83 -3.07 -16.88
C GLU A 39 9.49 -2.97 -18.37
N ILE A 40 8.77 -3.96 -18.91
CA ILE A 40 8.29 -3.95 -20.32
C ILE A 40 7.38 -2.74 -20.56
N MET A 41 6.43 -2.48 -19.66
CA MET A 41 5.53 -1.32 -19.77
C MET A 41 6.27 0.01 -19.72
N THR A 42 7.37 0.07 -18.96
CA THR A 42 8.21 1.26 -18.85
C THR A 42 9.00 1.50 -20.14
N LEU A 43 9.48 0.45 -20.79
CA LEU A 43 10.17 0.54 -22.09
C LEU A 43 9.22 0.96 -23.22
N ALA A 44 7.95 0.56 -23.17
CA ALA A 44 6.93 0.95 -24.15
C ALA A 44 6.59 2.46 -24.08
N GLY A 45 6.85 3.13 -22.94
CA GLY A 45 6.75 4.59 -22.80
C GLY A 45 5.32 5.15 -22.77
N GLU A 46 4.29 4.32 -22.73
CA GLU A 46 2.89 4.75 -22.91
C GLU A 46 2.27 5.38 -21.64
N LEU A 47 2.87 5.20 -20.46
CA LEU A 47 2.29 5.62 -19.19
C LEU A 47 2.99 6.84 -18.59
N GLN A 48 2.22 7.87 -18.23
CA GLN A 48 2.74 9.07 -17.56
C GLN A 48 3.41 8.77 -16.20
N CYS A 49 3.00 7.70 -15.52
CA CYS A 49 3.61 7.24 -14.27
C CYS A 49 4.96 6.52 -14.47
N SER A 50 5.31 6.15 -15.70
CA SER A 50 6.59 5.49 -16.04
C SER A 50 7.70 6.47 -16.42
N ARG A 51 7.47 7.78 -16.27
CA ARG A 51 8.46 8.83 -16.62
C ARG A 51 9.79 8.70 -15.87
N SER A 52 9.79 8.14 -14.67
CA SER A 52 11.02 7.89 -13.90
C SER A 52 11.75 6.60 -14.32
N GLY A 53 11.26 5.89 -15.34
CA GLY A 53 11.97 4.81 -16.00
C GLY A 53 12.39 3.70 -15.04
N ALA A 54 13.66 3.32 -15.12
CA ALA A 54 14.30 2.33 -14.24
C ALA A 54 14.17 2.67 -12.74
N ALA A 55 14.08 3.95 -12.36
CA ALA A 55 13.91 4.33 -10.96
C ALA A 55 12.53 3.89 -10.41
N SER A 56 11.48 3.90 -11.24
CA SER A 56 10.16 3.38 -10.86
C SER A 56 10.20 1.86 -10.63
N VAL A 57 10.90 1.12 -11.48
CA VAL A 57 11.08 -0.34 -11.34
C VAL A 57 11.89 -0.67 -10.08
N GLY A 58 12.97 0.07 -9.82
CA GLY A 58 13.77 -0.06 -8.60
C GLY A 58 12.98 0.24 -7.33
N ALA A 59 12.17 1.30 -7.34
CA ALA A 59 11.27 1.62 -6.24
C ALA A 59 10.23 0.52 -6.00
N LEU A 60 9.66 -0.05 -7.07
CA LEU A 60 8.72 -1.17 -6.96
C LEU A 60 9.39 -2.42 -6.37
N ARG A 61 10.63 -2.73 -6.78
CA ARG A 61 11.41 -3.84 -6.23
C ARG A 61 11.57 -3.70 -4.72
N ASN A 62 11.93 -2.51 -4.26
CA ASN A 62 12.12 -2.23 -2.83
C ASN A 62 10.82 -2.41 -2.03
N ARG A 63 9.65 -2.10 -2.61
CA ARG A 63 8.34 -2.25 -1.96
C ARG A 63 7.95 -3.71 -1.70
N PHE A 64 8.53 -4.68 -2.42
CA PHE A 64 8.28 -6.10 -2.14
C PHE A 64 9.06 -6.62 -0.93
N MET A 65 10.08 -5.91 -0.45
CA MET A 65 10.83 -6.28 0.76
C MET A 65 11.33 -7.74 0.74
N ILE A 66 11.98 -8.16 -0.35
CA ILE A 66 12.35 -9.57 -0.56
C ILE A 66 13.34 -10.09 0.50
N GLY A 67 14.21 -9.23 1.03
CA GLY A 67 15.26 -9.60 1.99
C GLY A 67 14.86 -9.59 3.47
N VAL A 68 13.61 -9.30 3.83
CA VAL A 68 13.16 -9.28 5.24
C VAL A 68 12.41 -10.56 5.62
N THR A 69 12.50 -10.92 6.89
CA THR A 69 11.75 -12.04 7.48
C THR A 69 10.25 -11.73 7.57
N ASP A 70 9.42 -12.76 7.71
CA ASP A 70 7.97 -12.59 7.87
C ASP A 70 7.61 -11.80 9.14
N SER A 71 8.40 -11.95 10.22
CA SER A 71 8.24 -11.16 11.45
C SER A 71 8.56 -9.68 11.24
N GLU A 72 9.62 -9.36 10.50
CA GLU A 72 9.95 -7.97 10.16
C GLU A 72 8.90 -7.36 9.24
N LEU A 73 8.37 -8.15 8.30
CA LEU A 73 7.29 -7.72 7.42
C LEU A 73 6.02 -7.40 8.20
N GLN A 74 5.67 -8.21 9.19
CA GLN A 74 4.52 -7.95 10.06
C GLN A 74 4.69 -6.63 10.81
N ASN A 75 5.86 -6.38 11.40
CA ASN A 75 6.16 -5.12 12.08
C ASN A 75 6.11 -3.92 11.13
N TYR A 76 6.61 -4.09 9.90
CA TYR A 76 6.53 -3.07 8.87
C TYR A 76 5.07 -2.73 8.51
N VAL A 77 4.24 -3.74 8.28
CA VAL A 77 2.81 -3.53 7.96
C VAL A 77 2.10 -2.82 9.10
N GLU A 78 2.35 -3.20 10.35
CA GLU A 78 1.78 -2.53 11.52
C GLU A 78 2.16 -1.04 11.57
N SER A 79 3.47 -0.74 11.49
CA SER A 79 3.97 0.63 11.50
C SER A 79 3.48 1.46 10.31
N MET A 80 3.39 0.85 9.13
CA MET A 80 2.85 1.48 7.93
C MET A 80 1.37 1.85 8.12
N VAL A 81 0.56 0.95 8.68
CA VAL A 81 -0.85 1.25 8.94
C VAL A 81 -0.98 2.37 9.97
N GLU A 82 -0.26 2.29 11.09
CA GLU A 82 -0.31 3.31 12.15
C GLU A 82 0.10 4.71 11.66
N SER A 83 1.19 4.80 10.88
CA SER A 83 1.64 6.08 10.33
C SER A 83 0.62 6.71 9.37
N ASN A 84 -0.10 5.90 8.60
CA ASN A 84 -1.13 6.38 7.67
C ASN A 84 -2.43 6.77 8.39
N LEU A 85 -2.77 6.13 9.51
CA LEU A 85 -3.91 6.51 10.35
C LEU A 85 -3.75 7.94 10.89
N CYS A 86 -2.52 8.32 11.22
CA CYS A 86 -2.20 9.64 11.76
C CYS A 86 -1.85 10.68 10.68
N SER A 87 -1.94 10.33 9.39
CA SER A 87 -1.53 11.24 8.32
C SER A 87 -2.45 12.46 8.24
N LEU A 88 -1.84 13.64 8.19
CA LEU A 88 -2.54 14.92 8.00
C LEU A 88 -3.35 14.94 6.71
N SER A 89 -2.84 14.32 5.64
CA SER A 89 -3.55 14.26 4.35
C SER A 89 -4.84 13.44 4.44
N THR A 90 -4.85 12.36 5.21
CA THR A 90 -6.05 11.54 5.46
C THR A 90 -7.13 12.38 6.14
N ARG A 91 -6.76 13.15 7.17
CA ARG A 91 -7.69 14.04 7.88
C ARG A 91 -8.25 15.15 6.99
N LEU A 92 -7.39 15.75 6.16
CA LEU A 92 -7.82 16.77 5.20
C LEU A 92 -8.75 16.19 4.14
N TYR A 93 -8.47 14.98 3.66
CA TYR A 93 -9.32 14.29 2.69
C TYR A 93 -10.69 13.93 3.27
N ASP A 94 -10.73 13.38 4.49
CA ASP A 94 -11.99 13.10 5.19
C ASP A 94 -12.81 14.38 5.41
N GLY A 95 -12.14 15.50 5.75
CA GLY A 95 -12.79 16.81 5.83
C GLY A 95 -13.36 17.27 4.49
N PHE A 96 -12.60 17.17 3.42
CA PHE A 96 -13.08 17.51 2.07
C PHE A 96 -14.27 16.66 1.64
N GLN A 97 -14.23 15.34 1.90
CA GLN A 97 -15.33 14.41 1.63
C GLN A 97 -16.58 14.76 2.42
N TYR A 98 -16.44 15.14 3.69
CA TYR A 98 -17.54 15.61 4.50
C TYR A 98 -18.16 16.89 3.94
N PHE A 99 -17.35 17.90 3.61
CA PHE A 99 -17.88 19.17 3.09
C PHE A 99 -18.52 19.05 1.70
N THR A 100 -17.97 18.20 0.85
CA THR A 100 -18.41 18.09 -0.55
C THR A 100 -19.55 17.10 -0.72
N ASN A 101 -19.48 15.96 -0.01
CA ASN A 101 -20.38 14.83 -0.20
C ASN A 101 -21.22 14.49 1.04
N GLY A 102 -20.96 15.11 2.20
CA GLY A 102 -21.67 14.81 3.45
C GLY A 102 -21.31 13.46 4.07
N ILE A 103 -20.21 12.84 3.66
CA ILE A 103 -19.81 11.49 4.07
C ILE A 103 -18.73 11.57 5.16
N LEU A 104 -18.91 10.82 6.26
CA LEU A 104 -17.90 10.57 7.30
C LEU A 104 -17.84 9.07 7.67
#